data_AF-A0A3A8F327-F1
#
_entry.id   AF-A0A3A8F327-F1
#
_cell.length_a   1.000
_cell.length_b   1.000
_cell.length_c   1.000
_cell.angle_alpha   90.00
_cell.angle_beta   90.00
_cell.angle_gamma   90.00
#
_symmetry.space_group_name_H-M   'P 1'
#
loop_
_entity.id
_entity.type
_entity.pdbx_description
1 polymer ?
#
loop_
_entity_poly.entity_id
_entity_poly.type
_entity_poly.pdbx_seq_one_letter_code
_entity_poly.pdbx_strand_id
1 'polypeptide(L)'
;MKLLSEQADFRALCEEYGNMSFHMFCSNHSTQFISCIACVCEKSEDIVENWQAIQNFISVYHQPSGSLAAWNVYLAFVTRSRVPIWEKYLIQNNKFVARKIILDEYTGVPSPEQLVIELEKQLLGSDLMLNQRVDETIEPVLSFREHFRGIPLDSKIESKEKRALIINNLIELFHQNEN
;
A
#
# COMPACT_ATOMS: atom_id res chain seq x y z
N MET A 1 -5.84 13.87 -3.90
CA MET A 1 -5.81 13.05 -5.13
C MET A 1 -7.11 12.25 -5.17
N LYS A 2 -7.72 12.06 -6.34
CA LYS A 2 -8.95 11.25 -6.49
C LYS A 2 -8.80 10.27 -7.64
N LEU A 3 -9.55 9.18 -7.60
CA LEU A 3 -9.66 8.24 -8.71
C LEU A 3 -10.84 8.63 -9.60
N LEU A 4 -10.63 8.57 -10.91
CA LEU A 4 -11.66 8.78 -11.93
C LEU A 4 -11.81 7.49 -12.71
N SER A 5 -13.05 7.14 -13.05
CA SER A 5 -13.31 6.06 -14.00
C SER A 5 -12.82 6.48 -15.38
N GLU A 6 -12.04 5.61 -16.02
CA GLU A 6 -11.55 5.79 -17.36
C GLU A 6 -12.20 4.78 -18.29
N GLN A 7 -12.56 5.22 -19.50
CA GLN A 7 -13.05 4.32 -20.53
C GLN A 7 -11.87 3.57 -21.16
N ALA A 8 -11.58 2.40 -20.61
CA ALA A 8 -10.64 1.45 -21.20
C ALA A 8 -11.39 0.29 -21.87
N ASP A 9 -10.89 -0.15 -23.02
CA ASP A 9 -11.54 -1.22 -23.79
C ASP A 9 -11.15 -2.61 -23.29
N PHE A 10 -11.93 -3.15 -22.35
CA PHE A 10 -11.74 -4.52 -21.86
C PHE A 10 -12.65 -5.55 -22.54
N ARG A 11 -13.18 -5.25 -23.75
CA ARG A 11 -14.13 -6.16 -24.42
C ARG A 11 -13.59 -7.59 -24.58
N ALA A 12 -12.32 -7.74 -24.96
CA ALA A 12 -11.70 -9.06 -25.08
C ALA A 12 -11.67 -9.84 -23.74
N LEU A 13 -11.37 -9.17 -22.63
CA LEU A 13 -11.42 -9.79 -21.29
C LEU A 13 -12.85 -10.10 -20.87
N CYS A 14 -13.80 -9.22 -21.12
CA CYS A 14 -15.21 -9.48 -20.82
C CYS A 14 -15.77 -10.63 -21.66
N GLU A 15 -15.33 -10.81 -22.90
CA GLU A 15 -15.72 -11.93 -23.77
C GLU A 15 -15.09 -13.25 -23.31
N GLU A 16 -13.82 -13.22 -22.90
CA GLU A 16 -13.08 -14.40 -22.46
C GLU A 16 -13.50 -14.85 -21.04
N TYR A 17 -13.76 -13.90 -20.15
CA TYR A 17 -14.09 -14.10 -18.74
C TYR A 17 -15.49 -13.55 -18.44
N GLY A 18 -16.52 -14.06 -19.13
CA GLY A 18 -17.90 -13.52 -19.11
C GLY A 18 -18.63 -13.50 -17.76
N ASN A 19 -18.07 -14.12 -16.73
CA ASN A 19 -18.49 -14.04 -15.33
C ASN A 19 -17.84 -12.87 -14.56
N MET A 20 -16.93 -12.12 -15.18
CA MET A 20 -16.19 -11.01 -14.59
C MET A 20 -16.46 -9.71 -15.35
N SER A 21 -16.57 -8.61 -14.61
CA SER A 21 -16.59 -7.26 -15.16
C SER A 21 -15.29 -6.52 -14.87
N PHE A 22 -14.85 -5.71 -15.82
CA PHE A 22 -13.57 -5.02 -15.74
C PHE A 22 -13.78 -3.50 -15.78
N HIS A 23 -13.12 -2.78 -14.88
CA HIS A 23 -13.19 -1.33 -14.77
C HIS A 23 -11.77 -0.76 -14.66
N MET A 24 -11.51 0.38 -15.31
CA MET A 24 -10.25 1.11 -15.16
C MET A 24 -10.49 2.40 -14.38
N PHE A 25 -9.60 2.65 -13.43
CA PHE A 25 -9.57 3.86 -12.63
C PHE A 25 -8.18 4.47 -12.68
N CYS A 26 -8.11 5.78 -12.90
CA CYS A 26 -6.85 6.51 -12.94
C CYS A 26 -6.90 7.71 -12.01
N SER A 27 -5.75 8.05 -11.42
CA SER A 27 -5.66 9.25 -10.59
C SER A 27 -5.88 10.52 -11.41
N ASN A 28 -6.61 11.48 -10.85
CA ASN A 28 -6.94 12.76 -11.48
C ASN A 28 -5.77 13.76 -11.59
N HIS A 29 -4.53 13.32 -11.41
CA HIS A 29 -3.34 14.17 -11.50
C HIS A 29 -2.85 14.26 -12.94
N SER A 30 -2.19 15.35 -13.31
CA SER A 30 -1.67 15.60 -14.68
C SER A 30 -0.72 14.53 -15.21
N THR A 31 -0.18 13.69 -14.33
CA THR A 31 0.73 12.59 -14.65
C THR A 31 0.09 11.21 -14.62
N GLN A 32 -1.22 11.11 -14.32
CA GLN A 32 -1.94 9.84 -14.12
C GLN A 32 -1.10 8.83 -13.32
N PHE A 33 -0.57 9.28 -12.19
CA PHE A 33 0.48 8.59 -11.47
C PHE A 33 0.09 7.19 -10.99
N ILE A 34 -1.20 6.91 -10.79
CA ILE A 34 -1.73 5.61 -10.39
C ILE A 34 -2.79 5.17 -11.40
N SER A 35 -2.67 3.92 -11.86
CA SER A 35 -3.67 3.22 -12.66
C SER A 35 -4.11 1.97 -11.93
N CYS A 36 -5.42 1.75 -11.83
CA CYS A 36 -6.00 0.58 -11.17
C CYS A 36 -6.99 -0.08 -12.11
N ILE A 37 -6.80 -1.37 -12.35
CA ILE A 37 -7.75 -2.22 -13.08
C ILE A 37 -8.48 -3.06 -12.05
N ALA A 38 -9.79 -2.87 -11.93
CA ALA A 38 -10.64 -3.64 -11.05
C ALA A 38 -11.34 -4.75 -11.83
N CYS A 39 -11.15 -6.00 -11.39
CA CYS A 39 -11.79 -7.20 -11.89
C CYS A 39 -12.83 -7.64 -10.86
N VAL A 40 -14.10 -7.66 -11.24
CA VAL A 40 -15.21 -7.86 -10.32
C VAL A 40 -15.94 -9.14 -10.71
N CYS A 41 -16.17 -10.03 -9.75
CA CYS A 41 -16.89 -11.28 -9.97
C CYS A 41 -17.74 -11.64 -8.75
N GLU A 42 -18.63 -12.60 -8.87
CA GLU A 42 -19.44 -13.04 -7.73
C GLU A 42 -18.71 -14.02 -6.82
N LYS A 43 -17.91 -14.92 -7.41
CA LYS A 43 -17.29 -16.06 -6.73
C LYS A 43 -15.77 -15.92 -6.64
N SER A 44 -15.19 -16.41 -5.55
CA SER A 44 -13.76 -16.32 -5.28
C SER A 44 -13.00 -17.34 -6.10
N GLU A 45 -13.63 -18.46 -6.45
CA GLU A 45 -13.10 -19.46 -7.37
C GLU A 45 -12.73 -18.82 -8.72
N ASP A 46 -13.56 -17.90 -9.23
CA ASP A 46 -13.29 -17.19 -10.48
C ASP A 46 -11.97 -16.39 -10.41
N ILE A 47 -11.65 -15.82 -9.25
CA ILE A 47 -10.37 -15.11 -9.04
C ILE A 47 -9.22 -16.10 -8.98
N VAL A 48 -9.36 -17.15 -8.16
CA VAL A 48 -8.29 -18.14 -7.92
C VAL A 48 -7.90 -18.84 -9.21
N GLU A 49 -8.86 -19.15 -10.07
CA GLU A 49 -8.62 -19.82 -11.35
C GLU A 49 -8.00 -18.88 -12.40
N ASN A 50 -8.40 -17.61 -12.44
CA ASN A 50 -8.11 -16.73 -13.58
C ASN A 50 -7.08 -15.62 -13.32
N TRP A 51 -6.68 -15.35 -12.06
CA TRP A 51 -5.84 -14.18 -11.75
C TRP A 51 -4.50 -14.13 -12.51
N GLN A 52 -3.89 -15.30 -12.80
CA GLN A 52 -2.64 -15.37 -13.54
C GLN A 52 -2.83 -15.02 -15.02
N ALA A 53 -3.90 -15.52 -15.62
CA ALA A 53 -4.22 -15.25 -17.02
C ALA A 53 -4.56 -13.76 -17.22
N ILE A 54 -5.40 -13.21 -16.34
CA ILE A 54 -5.74 -11.78 -16.31
C ILE A 54 -4.49 -10.92 -16.15
N GLN A 55 -3.59 -11.28 -15.22
CA GLN A 55 -2.31 -10.58 -15.04
C GLN A 55 -1.46 -10.59 -16.31
N ASN A 56 -1.37 -11.73 -16.99
CA ASN A 56 -0.59 -11.85 -18.23
C ASN A 56 -1.20 -11.01 -19.34
N PHE A 57 -2.52 -10.98 -19.47
CA PHE A 57 -3.20 -10.09 -20.39
C PHE A 57 -2.86 -8.62 -20.12
N ILE A 58 -2.97 -8.19 -18.85
CA ILE A 58 -2.68 -6.82 -18.43
C ILE A 58 -1.23 -6.42 -18.74
N SER A 59 -0.28 -7.35 -18.64
CA SER A 59 1.14 -7.11 -18.96
C SER A 59 1.37 -6.64 -20.39
N VAL A 60 0.52 -7.09 -21.31
CA VAL A 60 0.55 -6.73 -22.73
C VAL A 60 -0.31 -5.50 -22.98
N TYR A 61 -1.50 -5.47 -22.38
CA TYR A 61 -2.53 -4.47 -22.68
C TYR A 61 -2.24 -3.09 -22.07
N HIS A 62 -1.72 -3.04 -20.85
CA HIS A 62 -1.55 -1.80 -20.10
C HIS A 62 -0.08 -1.52 -19.80
N GLN A 63 0.55 -0.73 -20.67
CA GLN A 63 1.93 -0.25 -20.51
C GLN A 63 1.92 1.27 -20.33
N PRO A 64 1.80 1.76 -19.09
CA PRO A 64 1.71 3.19 -18.85
C PRO A 64 3.01 3.89 -19.24
N SER A 65 2.87 5.07 -19.82
CA SER A 65 3.99 5.87 -20.31
C SER A 65 4.79 6.45 -19.14
N GLY A 66 6.10 6.20 -19.12
CA GLY A 66 7.01 6.78 -18.14
C GLY A 66 7.38 5.86 -16.98
N SER A 67 8.63 5.95 -16.55
CA SER A 67 9.23 4.99 -15.61
C SER A 67 8.49 4.89 -14.29
N LEU A 68 7.97 6.01 -13.75
CA LEU A 68 7.27 6.04 -12.47
C LEU A 68 5.84 5.50 -12.54
N ALA A 69 5.08 5.77 -13.60
CA ALA A 69 3.71 5.28 -13.75
C ALA A 69 3.67 3.75 -13.91
N ALA A 70 4.69 3.17 -14.55
CA ALA A 70 4.87 1.71 -14.62
C ALA A 70 5.01 1.05 -13.24
N TRP A 71 5.54 1.77 -12.25
CA TRP A 71 5.62 1.27 -10.88
C TRP A 71 4.30 1.36 -10.13
N ASN A 72 3.27 2.04 -10.64
CA ASN A 72 2.03 2.34 -9.91
C ASN A 72 0.79 1.77 -10.61
N VAL A 73 0.96 0.60 -11.21
CA VAL A 73 -0.15 -0.19 -11.74
C VAL A 73 -0.67 -1.11 -10.64
N TYR A 74 -1.98 -1.06 -10.43
CA TYR A 74 -2.71 -1.88 -9.47
C TYR A 74 -3.72 -2.76 -10.20
N LEU A 75 -3.88 -3.97 -9.67
CA LEU A 75 -4.89 -4.93 -10.10
C LEU A 75 -5.72 -5.32 -8.87
N ALA A 76 -6.94 -4.82 -8.80
CA ALA A 76 -7.87 -5.13 -7.73
C ALA A 76 -8.79 -6.26 -8.17
N PHE A 77 -8.83 -7.36 -7.42
CA PHE A 77 -9.83 -8.41 -7.59
C PHE A 77 -10.89 -8.24 -6.53
N VAL A 78 -12.15 -8.16 -6.97
CA VAL A 78 -13.29 -7.84 -6.13
C VAL A 78 -14.32 -8.95 -6.20
N THR A 79 -14.74 -9.47 -5.05
CA THR A 79 -15.73 -10.54 -5.00
C THR A 79 -16.67 -10.44 -3.81
N ARG A 80 -17.87 -11.01 -3.96
CA ARG A 80 -18.84 -11.14 -2.88
C ARG A 80 -18.41 -12.22 -1.88
N SER A 81 -17.85 -13.31 -2.38
CA SER A 81 -17.49 -14.47 -1.56
C SER A 81 -16.11 -14.31 -0.94
N ARG A 82 -15.86 -14.98 0.18
CA ARG A 82 -14.56 -14.96 0.86
C ARG A 82 -13.50 -15.67 0.02
N VAL A 83 -12.37 -15.02 -0.21
CA VAL A 83 -11.19 -15.66 -0.81
C VAL A 83 -10.39 -16.36 0.29
N PRO A 84 -10.00 -17.63 0.12
CA PRO A 84 -9.17 -18.34 1.10
C PRO A 84 -7.88 -17.57 1.41
N ILE A 85 -7.48 -17.54 2.68
CA ILE A 85 -6.35 -16.70 3.13
C ILE A 85 -5.03 -17.02 2.42
N TRP A 86 -4.85 -18.28 2.03
CA TRP A 86 -3.66 -18.74 1.33
C TRP A 86 -3.61 -18.27 -0.11
N GLU A 87 -4.76 -18.30 -0.79
CA GLU A 87 -4.88 -17.73 -2.14
C GLU A 87 -4.71 -16.21 -2.11
N LYS A 88 -5.31 -15.52 -1.14
CA LYS A 88 -5.09 -14.07 -0.95
C LYS A 88 -3.60 -13.75 -0.83
N TYR A 89 -2.90 -14.47 0.04
CA TYR A 89 -1.46 -14.27 0.26
C TYR A 89 -0.66 -14.54 -1.01
N LEU A 90 -0.95 -15.63 -1.71
CA LEU A 90 -0.29 -15.99 -2.96
C LEU A 90 -0.45 -14.90 -4.02
N ILE A 91 -1.69 -14.45 -4.23
CA ILE A 91 -2.02 -13.45 -5.24
C ILE A 91 -1.40 -12.10 -4.89
N GLN A 92 -1.62 -11.58 -3.67
CA GLN A 92 -1.16 -10.24 -3.28
C GLN A 92 0.37 -10.11 -3.22
N ASN A 93 1.08 -11.18 -2.89
CA ASN A 93 2.56 -11.15 -2.88
C ASN A 93 3.19 -11.34 -4.26
N ASN A 94 2.40 -11.73 -5.26
CA ASN A 94 2.91 -11.78 -6.62
C ASN A 94 3.12 -10.36 -7.17
N LYS A 95 4.39 -9.98 -7.34
CA LYS A 95 4.80 -8.64 -7.81
C LYS A 95 4.89 -8.50 -9.33
N PHE A 96 4.54 -9.53 -10.11
CA PHE A 96 4.64 -9.46 -11.56
C PHE A 96 3.59 -8.47 -12.09
N VAL A 97 4.06 -7.52 -12.91
CA VAL A 97 3.28 -6.53 -13.70
C VAL A 97 2.54 -5.45 -12.91
N ALA A 98 1.88 -5.81 -11.81
CA ALA A 98 1.08 -4.90 -11.02
C ALA A 98 1.04 -5.33 -9.55
N ARG A 99 0.84 -4.35 -8.65
CA ARG A 99 0.49 -4.64 -7.26
C ARG A 99 -0.94 -5.13 -7.20
N LYS A 100 -1.18 -6.24 -6.50
CA LYS A 100 -2.49 -6.89 -6.45
C LYS A 100 -3.16 -6.66 -5.12
N ILE A 101 -4.47 -6.44 -5.15
CA ILE A 101 -5.30 -6.25 -3.97
C ILE A 101 -6.52 -7.16 -4.10
N ILE A 102 -6.86 -7.89 -3.04
CA ILE A 102 -8.10 -8.64 -2.96
C ILE A 102 -9.06 -7.85 -2.07
N LEU A 103 -10.23 -7.54 -2.60
CA LEU A 103 -11.34 -6.95 -1.87
C LEU A 103 -12.49 -7.98 -1.89
N ASP A 104 -12.74 -8.65 -0.78
CA ASP A 104 -13.72 -9.74 -0.71
C ASP A 104 -14.75 -9.53 0.41
N GLU A 105 -15.66 -10.51 0.57
CA GLU A 105 -16.71 -10.50 1.61
C GLU A 105 -17.70 -9.33 1.49
N TYR A 106 -17.92 -8.83 0.27
CA TYR A 106 -18.99 -7.86 0.02
C TYR A 106 -20.36 -8.51 0.14
N THR A 107 -21.37 -7.75 0.57
CA THR A 107 -22.76 -8.21 0.65
C THR A 107 -23.40 -8.38 -0.74
N GLY A 108 -22.88 -7.70 -1.75
CA GLY A 108 -23.26 -7.80 -3.17
C GLY A 108 -22.13 -7.29 -4.06
N VAL A 109 -22.31 -7.41 -5.38
CA VAL A 109 -21.34 -6.86 -6.33
C VAL A 109 -21.36 -5.32 -6.19
N PRO A 110 -20.24 -4.68 -5.80
CA PRO A 110 -20.24 -3.25 -5.58
C PRO A 110 -20.39 -2.49 -6.90
N SER A 111 -21.12 -1.37 -6.87
CA SER A 111 -21.20 -0.49 -8.03
C SER A 111 -19.86 0.18 -8.32
N PRO A 112 -19.61 0.68 -9.54
CA PRO A 112 -18.39 1.41 -9.86
C PRO A 112 -18.10 2.58 -8.91
N GLU A 113 -19.13 3.29 -8.44
CA GLU A 113 -18.99 4.40 -7.50
C GLU A 113 -18.55 3.92 -6.11
N GLN A 114 -19.09 2.79 -5.65
CA GLN A 114 -18.68 2.16 -4.39
C GLN A 114 -17.24 1.65 -4.47
N LEU A 115 -16.86 1.08 -5.62
CA LEU A 115 -15.49 0.64 -5.91
C LEU A 115 -14.51 1.80 -5.83
N VAL A 116 -14.85 2.96 -6.41
CA VAL A 116 -13.99 4.16 -6.33
C VAL A 116 -13.72 4.54 -4.88
N ILE A 117 -14.76 4.61 -4.04
CA ILE A 117 -14.61 5.01 -2.63
C ILE A 117 -13.68 4.05 -1.90
N GLU A 118 -13.83 2.74 -2.10
CA GLU A 118 -12.98 1.76 -1.42
C GLU A 118 -11.54 1.77 -1.96
N LEU A 119 -11.37 1.86 -3.28
CA LEU A 119 -10.05 1.97 -3.89
C LEU A 119 -9.33 3.26 -3.48
N GLU A 120 -10.03 4.38 -3.28
CA GLU A 120 -9.43 5.61 -2.74
C GLU A 120 -8.89 5.42 -1.34
N LYS A 121 -9.59 4.67 -0.46
CA LYS A 121 -9.06 4.33 0.86
C LYS A 121 -7.81 3.45 0.75
N GLN A 122 -7.92 2.36 -0.01
CA GLN A 122 -6.84 1.36 -0.11
C GLN A 122 -5.59 1.89 -0.82
N LEU A 123 -5.76 2.71 -1.86
CA LEU A 123 -4.67 3.18 -2.70
C LEU A 123 -4.14 4.56 -2.29
N LEU A 124 -5.02 5.45 -1.83
CA LEU A 124 -4.67 6.85 -1.53
C LEU A 124 -4.69 7.14 -0.03
N GLY A 125 -5.13 6.21 0.83
CA GLY A 125 -5.29 6.43 2.25
C GLY A 125 -6.28 7.55 2.56
N SER A 126 -7.38 7.65 1.80
CA SER A 126 -8.33 8.75 1.95
C SER A 126 -9.05 8.78 3.31
N ASP A 127 -9.02 7.68 4.04
CA ASP A 127 -9.52 7.53 5.41
C ASP A 127 -8.49 7.94 6.49
N LEU A 128 -7.23 8.17 6.10
CA LEU A 128 -6.19 8.62 7.03
C LEU A 128 -6.44 10.07 7.44
N MET A 129 -6.73 10.25 8.73
CA MET A 129 -6.80 11.56 9.35
C MET A 129 -5.45 11.91 9.96
N LEU A 130 -4.91 13.06 9.56
CA LEU A 130 -3.76 13.63 10.25
C LEU A 130 -4.22 14.08 11.64
N ASN A 131 -3.87 13.30 12.66
CA ASN A 131 -3.93 13.80 14.02
C ASN A 131 -2.91 14.95 14.11
N GLN A 132 -3.40 16.19 14.18
CA GLN A 132 -2.60 17.29 14.69
C GLN A 132 -2.28 16.94 16.14
N ARG A 133 -1.15 16.27 16.36
CA ARG A 133 -0.51 16.35 17.65
C ARG A 133 -0.25 17.84 17.83
N VAL A 134 -0.89 18.44 18.83
CA VAL A 134 -0.40 19.69 19.41
C VAL A 134 1.10 19.46 19.56
N ASP A 135 1.92 20.37 19.06
CA ASP A 135 3.32 20.43 19.45
C ASP A 135 3.31 20.57 20.98
N GLU A 136 3.24 19.45 21.70
CA GLU A 136 3.90 19.33 22.98
C GLU A 136 5.32 19.72 22.62
N THR A 137 5.67 20.96 22.98
CA THR A 137 6.98 21.55 22.82
C THR A 137 7.99 20.44 22.97
N ILE A 138 8.63 20.09 21.85
CA ILE A 138 9.63 19.04 21.78
C ILE A 138 10.90 19.58 22.50
N GLU A 139 10.77 19.92 23.78
CA GLU A 139 11.87 20.21 24.68
C GLU A 139 12.69 18.96 25.05
N PRO A 140 12.21 17.68 24.96
CA PRO A 140 13.09 16.56 25.31
C PRO A 140 14.05 16.17 24.17
N VAL A 141 13.76 16.42 22.89
CA VAL A 141 14.63 15.97 21.79
C VAL A 141 15.86 16.87 21.61
N LEU A 142 15.76 18.16 21.94
CA LEU A 142 16.92 19.05 21.94
C LEU A 142 17.89 18.72 23.09
N SER A 143 17.37 18.34 24.26
CA SER A 143 18.16 17.85 25.41
C SER A 143 18.99 16.60 25.07
N PHE A 144 18.41 15.61 24.38
CA PHE A 144 19.11 14.37 24.06
C PHE A 144 20.28 14.56 23.09
N ARG A 145 20.19 15.52 22.17
CA ARG A 145 21.24 15.75 21.16
C ARG A 145 22.56 16.22 21.78
N GLU A 146 22.49 16.92 22.91
CA GLU A 146 23.67 17.40 23.63
C GLU A 146 24.45 16.23 24.26
N HIS A 147 23.73 15.21 24.75
CA HIS A 147 24.32 14.00 25.35
C HIS A 147 25.06 13.12 24.34
N PHE A 148 24.74 13.24 23.04
CA PHE A 148 25.34 12.44 21.97
C PHE A 148 26.37 13.20 21.11
N ARG A 149 26.61 14.48 21.36
CA ARG A 149 27.63 15.25 20.62
C ARG A 149 29.03 14.76 20.98
N GLY A 150 29.84 14.44 19.96
CA GLY A 150 31.24 14.06 20.13
C GLY A 150 31.47 12.61 20.57
N ILE A 151 30.42 11.77 20.52
CA ILE A 151 30.58 10.34 20.81
C ILE A 151 31.48 9.70 19.74
N PRO A 152 32.57 9.03 20.15
CA PRO A 152 33.42 8.32 19.22
C PRO A 152 32.65 7.15 18.60
N LEU A 153 32.73 7.00 17.28
CA LEU A 153 32.05 5.94 16.51
C LEU A 153 32.97 4.77 16.17
N ASP A 154 34.26 4.89 16.48
CA ASP A 154 35.23 3.83 16.18
C ASP A 154 35.07 2.62 17.12
N SER A 155 35.77 1.54 16.77
CA SER A 155 35.71 0.26 17.47
C SER A 155 36.75 0.12 18.59
N LYS A 156 37.47 1.20 18.93
CA LYS A 156 38.50 1.18 19.99
C LYS A 156 37.85 0.91 21.34
N ILE A 157 38.61 0.26 22.23
CA ILE A 157 38.14 -0.14 23.55
C ILE A 157 37.73 1.10 24.37
N GLU A 158 38.58 2.12 24.40
CA GLU A 158 38.30 3.40 25.08
C GLU A 158 37.02 4.08 24.57
N SER A 159 36.74 3.98 23.27
CA SER A 159 35.53 4.55 22.67
C SER A 159 34.28 3.76 23.05
N LYS A 160 34.39 2.44 23.19
CA LYS A 160 33.30 1.59 23.69
C LYS A 160 33.00 1.89 25.15
N GLU A 161 34.02 2.08 25.98
CA GLU A 161 33.87 2.43 27.39
C GLU A 161 33.21 3.80 27.57
N LYS A 162 33.63 4.81 26.78
CA LYS A 162 32.96 6.12 26.76
C LYS A 162 31.49 6.04 26.37
N ARG A 163 31.14 5.21 25.37
CA ARG A 163 29.74 4.98 25.00
C ARG A 163 28.94 4.30 26.12
N ALA A 164 29.52 3.29 26.77
CA ALA A 164 28.88 2.59 27.88
C ALA A 164 28.59 3.53 29.07
N LEU A 165 29.53 4.42 29.40
CA LEU A 165 29.36 5.42 30.45
C LEU A 165 28.17 6.37 30.18
N ILE A 166 28.06 6.87 28.94
CA ILE A 166 26.97 7.77 28.55
C ILE A 166 25.61 7.06 28.64
N ILE A 167 25.54 5.79 28.22
CA ILE A 167 24.32 4.98 28.33
C ILE A 167 23.91 4.81 29.79
N ASN A 168 24.85 4.50 30.68
CA ASN A 168 24.56 4.32 32.11
C ASN A 168 24.04 5.62 32.75
N ASN A 169 24.65 6.77 32.43
CA ASN A 169 24.20 8.07 32.92
C ASN A 169 22.77 8.40 32.46
N LEU A 170 22.42 8.04 31.22
CA LEU A 170 21.05 8.22 30.71
C LEU A 170 20.04 7.32 31.44
N ILE A 171 20.41 6.07 31.71
CA ILE A 171 19.55 5.13 32.47
C ILE A 171 19.29 5.67 33.88
N GLU A 172 20.30 6.21 34.57
CA GLU A 172 20.14 6.82 35.89
C GLU A 172 19.23 8.05 35.87
N LEU A 173 19.40 8.93 34.87
CA LEU A 173 18.53 10.11 34.69
C LEU A 173 17.06 9.73 34.49
N PHE A 174 16.79 8.66 33.76
CA PHE A 174 15.41 8.18 33.58
C PHE A 174 14.83 7.59 34.86
N HIS A 175 15.61 6.84 35.63
CA HIS A 175 15.15 6.32 36.92
C HIS A 175 14.87 7.41 37.97
N GLN A 176 15.56 8.55 37.91
CA GLN A 176 15.31 9.68 38.82
C GLN A 176 14.03 10.45 38.49
N ASN A 177 13.58 10.43 37.23
CA ASN A 177 12.36 11.12 36.78
C ASN A 177 11.08 10.26 36.92
N GLU A 178 11.19 9.00 37.34
CA GLU A 178 10.07 8.07 37.56
C GLU A 178 9.57 7.99 39.03
N ASN A 179 10.15 8.79 39.95
CA ASN A 179 9.70 8.96 41.35
C ASN A 179 9.15 10.37 41.59
#